data_AF-A0A969LYE5-F1
#
_entry.id   AF-A0A969LYE5-F1
#
_cell.length_a   1.000
_cell.length_b   1.000
_cell.length_c   1.000
_cell.angle_alpha   90.00
_cell.angle_beta   90.00
_cell.angle_gamma   90.00
#
_symmetry.space_group_name_H-M   'P 1'
#
loop_
_entity.id
_entity.type
_entity.pdbx_description
1 polymer ?
#
loop_
_entity_poly.entity_id
_entity_poly.type
_entity_poly.pdbx_seq_one_letter_code
_entity_poly.pdbx_strand_id
1 'polypeptide(L)'
;MSHSTNTPNQLGVSDEGWAGIQQIAQQFQLSVAELLDRIGRGSLAIVDAETLEDYLDLQDALAAESNSENQERVSWEQIKQELGL
;
A
#
# COMPACT_ATOMS: atom_id res chain seq x y z
N MET A 1 -2.24 -16.41 43.89
CA MET A 1 -2.56 -15.13 43.22
C MET A 1 -1.44 -14.86 42.24
N SER A 2 -1.70 -15.10 40.95
CA SER A 2 -0.68 -14.98 39.90
C SER A 2 -0.69 -13.53 39.40
N HIS A 3 0.33 -12.76 39.75
CA HIS A 3 0.52 -11.43 39.17
C HIS A 3 1.04 -11.59 37.74
N SER A 4 0.18 -11.43 36.74
CA SER A 4 0.60 -11.20 35.36
C SER A 4 1.34 -9.86 35.33
N THR A 5 2.67 -9.90 35.32
CA THR A 5 3.47 -8.71 35.05
C THR A 5 3.32 -8.37 33.58
N ASN A 6 2.43 -7.44 33.27
CA ASN A 6 2.30 -6.85 31.94
C ASN A 6 3.47 -5.87 31.76
N THR A 7 4.67 -6.40 31.59
CA THR A 7 5.86 -5.58 31.34
C THR A 7 5.73 -5.03 29.93
N PRO A 8 5.68 -3.71 29.72
CA PRO A 8 5.61 -3.15 28.38
C PRO A 8 6.85 -3.59 27.60
N ASN A 9 6.65 -4.12 26.39
CA ASN A 9 7.74 -4.44 25.49
C ASN A 9 8.48 -3.15 25.14
N GLN A 10 9.74 -3.06 25.53
CA GLN A 10 10.58 -1.90 25.24
C GLN A 10 11.23 -2.09 23.87
N LEU A 11 11.01 -1.13 22.96
CA LEU A 11 11.64 -1.12 21.65
C LEU A 11 12.84 -0.17 21.68
N GLY A 12 14.03 -0.68 21.38
CA GLY A 12 15.21 0.15 21.15
C GLY A 12 15.25 0.59 19.68
N VAL A 13 15.29 1.89 19.43
CA VAL A 13 15.46 2.48 18.09
C VAL A 13 16.60 3.48 18.12
N SER A 14 17.26 3.68 16.98
CA SER A 14 18.23 4.78 16.82
C SER A 14 17.51 6.13 16.84
N ASP A 15 18.25 7.21 17.10
CA ASP A 15 17.70 8.58 17.05
C ASP A 15 17.12 8.92 15.67
N GLU A 16 17.82 8.50 14.61
CA GLU A 16 17.35 8.65 13.23
C GLU A 16 16.05 7.86 12.98
N GLY A 17 15.99 6.61 13.45
CA GLY A 17 14.79 5.79 13.34
C GLY A 17 13.61 6.39 14.10
N TRP A 18 13.86 6.96 15.29
CA TRP A 18 12.83 7.65 16.07
C TRP A 18 12.30 8.89 15.35
N ALA A 19 13.19 9.72 14.79
CA ALA A 19 12.80 10.89 14.01
C ALA A 19 11.96 10.49 12.78
N GLY A 20 12.33 9.41 12.09
CA GLY A 20 11.56 8.87 10.96
C GLY A 20 10.16 8.42 11.37
N ILE A 21 10.03 7.68 12.49
CA ILE A 21 8.73 7.26 13.03
C ILE A 21 7.85 8.48 13.36
N GLN A 22 8.42 9.52 13.95
CA GLN A 22 7.69 10.75 14.27
C GLN A 22 7.22 11.48 13.00
N GLN A 23 8.03 11.53 11.95
CA GLN A 23 7.66 12.13 10.67
C GLN A 23 6.50 11.38 9.99
N ILE A 24 6.57 10.04 9.96
CA ILE A 24 5.49 9.20 9.42
C ILE A 24 4.20 9.44 10.22
N ALA A 25 4.27 9.44 11.55
CA ALA A 25 3.11 9.70 12.40
C ALA A 25 2.46 11.05 12.07
N GLN A 26 3.26 12.10 11.87
CA GLN A 26 2.77 13.42 11.46
C GLN A 26 2.10 13.41 10.07
N GLN A 27 2.67 12.72 9.09
CA GLN A 27 2.09 12.62 7.74
C GLN A 27 0.70 11.99 7.77
N PHE A 28 0.50 10.98 8.62
CA PHE A 28 -0.79 10.32 8.81
C PHE A 28 -1.71 11.03 9.82
N GLN A 29 -1.27 12.15 10.41
CA GLN A 29 -1.99 12.87 11.47
C GLN A 29 -2.31 11.97 12.69
N LEU A 30 -1.39 11.08 13.03
CA LEU A 30 -1.49 10.16 14.16
C LEU A 30 -0.46 10.50 15.23
N SER A 31 -0.71 10.10 16.48
CA SER A 31 0.37 9.94 17.44
C SER A 31 1.23 8.73 17.09
N VAL A 32 2.48 8.71 17.57
CA VAL A 32 3.38 7.55 17.40
C VAL A 32 2.78 6.27 18.00
N ALA A 33 2.09 6.38 19.14
CA ALA A 33 1.43 5.25 19.77
C ALA A 33 0.30 4.68 18.91
N GLU A 34 -0.54 5.54 18.30
CA GLU A 34 -1.61 5.12 17.40
C GLU A 34 -1.07 4.53 16.10
N LEU A 35 0.01 5.10 15.56
CA LEU A 35 0.68 4.56 14.38
C LEU A 35 1.14 3.11 14.65
N LEU A 36 1.85 2.89 15.75
CA LEU A 36 2.36 1.57 16.12
C LEU A 36 1.25 0.58 16.48
N ASP A 37 0.19 1.03 17.16
CA ASP A 37 -0.98 0.19 17.46
C ASP A 37 -1.70 -0.24 16.17
N ARG A 38 -1.89 0.66 15.20
CA ARG A 38 -2.50 0.33 13.90
C ARG A 38 -1.64 -0.63 13.09
N ILE A 39 -0.31 -0.46 13.10
CA ILE A 39 0.63 -1.40 12.48
C ILE A 39 0.52 -2.78 13.17
N GLY A 40 0.57 -2.80 14.50
CA GLY A 40 0.49 -4.05 15.28
C GLY A 40 -0.83 -4.81 15.10
N ARG A 41 -1.93 -4.10 14.85
CA ARG A 41 -3.25 -4.68 14.53
C ARG A 41 -3.42 -5.05 13.06
N GLY A 42 -2.48 -4.72 12.19
CA GLY A 42 -2.61 -4.87 10.74
C GLY A 42 -3.63 -3.94 10.09
N SER A 43 -4.10 -2.89 10.81
CA SER A 43 -4.97 -1.85 10.24
C SER A 43 -4.18 -0.81 9.44
N LEU A 44 -2.87 -0.79 9.60
CA LEU A 44 -1.94 -0.07 8.73
C LEU A 44 -0.86 -1.05 8.26
N ALA A 45 -0.73 -1.22 6.95
CA ALA A 45 0.28 -2.07 6.34
C ALA A 45 1.43 -1.21 5.79
N ILE A 46 2.66 -1.64 6.06
CA ILE A 46 3.84 -1.13 5.35
C ILE A 46 4.04 -2.07 4.18
N VAL A 47 3.91 -1.54 2.96
CA VAL A 47 4.02 -2.30 1.72
C VAL A 47 5.13 -1.68 0.90
N ASP A 48 5.92 -2.53 0.26
CA ASP A 48 6.88 -2.11 -0.75
C ASP A 48 6.15 -1.50 -1.96
N ALA A 49 6.72 -0.42 -2.52
CA ALA A 49 6.06 0.34 -3.57
C ALA A 49 5.93 -0.46 -4.88
N GLU A 50 6.98 -1.20 -5.26
CA GLU A 50 6.97 -2.05 -6.46
C GLU A 50 5.93 -3.17 -6.31
N THR A 51 5.87 -3.78 -5.12
CA THR A 51 4.87 -4.82 -4.82
C THR A 51 3.43 -4.28 -4.88
N LEU A 52 3.21 -3.03 -4.45
CA LEU A 52 1.90 -2.39 -4.55
C LEU A 52 1.53 -2.09 -6.00
N GLU A 53 2.49 -1.58 -6.78
CA GLU A 53 2.31 -1.31 -8.22
C GLU A 53 1.96 -2.59 -8.98
N ASP A 54 2.72 -3.67 -8.79
CA ASP A 54 2.45 -4.98 -9.41
C ASP A 54 1.02 -5.48 -9.10
N TYR A 55 0.56 -5.28 -7.87
CA TYR A 55 -0.80 -5.66 -7.47
C TYR A 55 -1.85 -4.80 -8.16
N LEU A 56 -1.63 -3.49 -8.25
CA LEU A 56 -2.56 -2.56 -8.90
C LEU A 56 -2.62 -2.83 -10.41
N ASP A 57 -1.48 -3.05 -11.06
CA ASP A 57 -1.41 -3.42 -12.48
C ASP A 57 -2.18 -4.71 -12.78
N LEU A 58 -2.09 -5.71 -11.89
CA LEU A 58 -2.87 -6.94 -12.01
C LEU A 58 -4.38 -6.65 -11.89
N GLN A 59 -4.80 -5.81 -10.95
CA GLN A 59 -6.22 -5.45 -10.80
C GLN A 59 -6.72 -4.70 -12.05
N ASP A 60 -5.92 -3.79 -12.60
CA ASP A 60 -6.25 -3.04 -13.81
C ASP A 60 -6.34 -3.95 -15.03
N ALA A 61 -5.43 -4.91 -15.17
CA ALA A 61 -5.49 -5.92 -16.23
C ALA A 61 -6.75 -6.79 -16.14
N LEU A 62 -7.11 -7.24 -14.93
CA LEU A 62 -8.34 -8.02 -14.69
C LEU A 62 -9.61 -7.18 -14.98
N ALA A 63 -9.62 -5.93 -14.56
CA ALA A 63 -10.72 -5.01 -14.83
C ALA A 63 -10.86 -4.77 -16.35
N ALA A 64 -9.75 -4.54 -17.05
CA ALA A 64 -9.72 -4.36 -18.49
C ALA A 64 -10.21 -5.60 -19.24
N GLU A 65 -9.82 -6.80 -18.81
CA GLU A 65 -10.28 -8.07 -19.39
C GLU A 65 -11.80 -8.26 -19.19
N SER A 66 -12.33 -7.86 -18.03
CA SER A 66 -13.76 -7.98 -17.73
C SER A 66 -14.65 -6.99 -18.49
N ASN A 67 -14.08 -5.94 -19.09
CA ASN A 67 -14.83 -4.94 -19.85
C ASN A 67 -15.11 -5.44 -21.27
N SER A 68 -16.39 -5.64 -21.60
CA SER A 68 -16.82 -6.11 -22.92
C SER A 68 -16.43 -5.18 -24.08
N GLU A 69 -16.31 -3.87 -23.84
CA GLU A 69 -15.85 -2.91 -24.86
C GLU A 69 -14.37 -3.12 -25.21
N ASN A 70 -13.54 -3.47 -24.22
CA ASN A 70 -12.12 -3.76 -24.41
C ASN A 70 -11.86 -5.13 -25.09
N GLN A 71 -12.89 -5.97 -25.20
CA GLN A 71 -12.83 -7.27 -25.88
C GLN A 71 -13.19 -7.17 -27.37
N GLU A 72 -13.60 -5.99 -27.85
CA GLU A 72 -13.84 -5.78 -29.27
C GLU A 72 -12.54 -5.88 -30.06
N ARG A 73 -12.48 -6.85 -30.98
CA ARG A 73 -11.36 -6.99 -31.89
C ARG A 73 -11.44 -5.93 -32.98
N VAL A 74 -10.70 -4.85 -32.81
CA VAL A 74 -10.47 -3.85 -33.85
C VAL A 74 -9.40 -4.32 -34.84
N SER A 75 -9.58 -3.99 -36.11
CA SER A 75 -8.59 -4.33 -37.14
C SER A 75 -7.37 -3.40 -37.05
N TRP A 76 -6.19 -3.90 -37.44
CA TRP A 76 -4.97 -3.09 -37.46
C TRP A 76 -5.07 -1.86 -38.38
N GLU A 77 -5.87 -1.94 -39.46
CA GLU A 77 -6.13 -0.82 -40.35
C GLU A 77 -6.99 0.27 -39.71
N GLN A 78 -7.94 -0.09 -38.83
CA GLN A 78 -8.70 0.89 -38.04
C GLN A 78 -7.80 1.60 -37.03
N ILE A 79 -6.93 0.87 -36.34
CA ILE A 79 -6.00 1.46 -35.37
C ILE A 79 -5.06 2.48 -36.05
N LYS A 80 -4.54 2.16 -37.24
CA LYS A 80 -3.72 3.09 -38.02
C LYS A 80 -4.46 4.38 -38.37
N GLN A 81 -5.72 4.27 -38.81
CA GLN A 81 -6.54 5.44 -39.10
C GLN A 81 -6.78 6.33 -37.87
N GLU A 82 -7.04 5.73 -36.70
CA GLU A 82 -7.28 6.48 -35.46
C GLU A 82 -6.02 7.18 -34.93
N LEU A 83 -4.85 6.55 -35.08
CA LEU A 83 -3.56 7.11 -34.67
C LEU A 83 -2.92 8.05 -35.70
N GLY A 84 -3.52 8.16 -36.90
CA GLY A 84 -2.96 8.94 -38.01
C GLY A 84 -1.66 8.38 -38.58
N LEU A 85 -1.50 7.06 -38.54
CA LEU A 85 -0.32 6.30 -39.01
C LEU A 85 -0.56 5.57 -40.33
#